data_AF-A0A519QCC2-F1
#
_entry.id   AF-A0A519QCC2-F1
#
_cell.length_a   1.000
_cell.length_b   1.000
_cell.length_c   1.000
_cell.angle_alpha   90.00
_cell.angle_beta   90.00
_cell.angle_gamma   90.00
#
_symmetry.space_group_name_H-M   'P 1'
#
loop_
_entity.id
_entity.type
_entity.pdbx_description
1 polymer ?
#
loop_
_entity_poly.entity_id
_entity_poly.type
_entity_poly.pdbx_seq_one_letter_code
_entity_poly.pdbx_strand_id
1 'polypeptide(L)'
;MRLGRGHARCLGGLGCRDAAMGAARDLRLRLLPPLHDRREDRGGAMLNLTPMLPPALALAALLSTPPAAAEPRAEPDATVDVRTDDRRMNAAKAKARRTLPSFLAVLAAPPAGARDLSFKYPLEGWEHIWVEQVVRRGESLTGRLANNPQARGYRLGQRVTVPLSAVSDWAYRDRAGVMQGHFTTRALLSQLAPDEARQIREAFGWATPRRRLSAAKPPP
;
A
#
# COMPACT_ATOMS: atom_id res chain seq x y z
N MET A 1 -33.37 34.83 42.90
CA MET A 1 -32.68 33.55 43.15
C MET A 1 -31.37 33.52 42.36
N ARG A 2 -30.23 33.50 43.05
CA ARG A 2 -28.86 33.34 42.51
C ARG A 2 -28.37 31.94 42.90
N LEU A 3 -27.80 31.21 41.95
CA LEU A 3 -26.85 30.08 42.07
C LEU A 3 -26.24 29.93 40.66
N GLY A 4 -24.94 29.82 40.37
CA GLY A 4 -23.69 29.86 41.13
C GLY A 4 -22.56 29.85 40.08
N ARG A 5 -21.49 30.63 40.30
CA ARG A 5 -20.34 30.76 39.39
C ARG A 5 -19.39 29.57 39.52
N GLY A 6 -18.84 29.11 38.40
CA GLY A 6 -17.54 28.44 38.31
C GLY A 6 -16.64 29.16 37.30
N HIS A 7 -16.24 30.39 37.61
CA HIS A 7 -15.16 31.07 36.87
C HIS A 7 -13.84 30.39 37.25
N ALA A 8 -13.11 29.87 36.26
CA ALA A 8 -11.72 29.46 36.43
C ALA A 8 -10.90 30.71 36.80
N ARG A 9 -10.47 30.78 38.06
CA ARG A 9 -9.49 31.76 38.54
C ARG A 9 -8.12 31.36 38.01
N CYS A 10 -7.53 32.21 37.17
CA CYS A 10 -6.09 32.22 36.97
C CYS A 10 -5.45 32.82 38.24
N LEU A 11 -4.74 31.99 39.00
CA LEU A 11 -3.88 32.39 40.12
C LEU A 11 -2.49 31.83 39.84
N GLY A 12 -1.47 32.69 39.92
CA GLY A 12 -0.06 32.29 39.91
C GLY A 12 0.57 32.27 38.52
N GLY A 13 1.69 32.99 38.38
CA GLY A 13 2.41 33.17 37.12
C GLY A 13 3.01 31.90 36.52
N LEU A 14 3.50 32.09 35.29
CA LEU A 14 4.06 31.12 34.34
C LEU A 14 3.03 30.32 33.52
N GLY A 15 2.58 30.97 32.45
CA GLY A 15 2.36 30.33 31.16
C GLY A 15 1.06 29.55 31.02
N CYS A 16 0.01 30.25 30.53
CA CYS A 16 -0.94 29.60 29.63
C CYS A 16 -0.16 29.07 28.43
N ARG A 17 0.31 27.82 28.49
CA ARG A 17 0.74 27.11 27.29
C ARG A 17 -0.51 26.85 26.49
N ASP A 18 -0.63 27.57 25.39
CA ASP A 18 -1.52 27.29 24.30
C ASP A 18 -1.63 25.78 24.11
N ALA A 19 -2.84 25.25 24.26
CA ALA A 19 -3.20 23.98 23.69
C ALA A 19 -3.10 24.15 22.16
N ALA A 20 -1.89 23.98 21.64
CA ALA A 20 -1.61 24.00 20.23
C ALA A 20 -2.56 23.00 19.56
N MET A 21 -3.43 23.52 18.68
CA MET A 21 -4.08 22.74 17.64
C MET A 21 -3.04 21.79 17.06
N GLY A 22 -3.24 20.49 17.26
CA GLY A 22 -2.38 19.47 16.70
C GLY A 22 -2.28 19.71 15.19
N ALA A 23 -1.07 20.04 14.73
CA ALA A 23 -0.78 20.24 13.33
C ALA A 23 -1.38 19.07 12.54
N ALA A 24 -2.24 19.37 11.57
CA ALA A 24 -2.81 18.38 10.67
C ALA A 24 -1.63 17.61 10.05
N ARG A 25 -1.40 16.38 10.49
CA ARG A 25 -0.34 15.54 9.93
C ARG A 25 -0.78 15.10 8.54
N ASP A 26 0.09 15.23 7.55
CA ASP A 26 -0.18 14.70 6.23
C ASP A 26 0.03 13.18 6.23
N LEU A 27 -0.89 12.47 5.58
CA LEU A 27 -0.85 11.04 5.34
C LEU A 27 -0.14 10.80 4.01
N ARG A 28 0.75 9.81 3.97
CA ARG A 28 1.43 9.42 2.73
C ARG A 28 0.70 8.27 2.08
N LEU A 29 0.29 8.43 0.83
CA LEU A 29 -0.39 7.40 0.08
C LEU A 29 0.50 6.84 -1.01
N ARG A 30 0.53 5.51 -1.09
CA ARG A 30 1.12 4.79 -2.22
C ARG A 30 0.07 4.35 -3.22
N LEU A 31 0.37 4.58 -4.49
CA LEU A 31 -0.29 3.92 -5.61
C LEU A 31 0.34 2.54 -5.74
N LEU A 32 -0.49 1.49 -5.80
CA LEU A 32 0.01 0.18 -6.20
C LEU A 32 0.41 0.33 -7.67
N PRO A 33 1.68 0.13 -8.05
CA PRO A 33 2.04 0.10 -9.45
C PRO A 33 1.20 -0.99 -10.15
N PRO A 34 0.83 -0.82 -11.43
CA PRO A 34 0.20 -1.89 -12.18
C PRO A 34 1.08 -3.13 -12.06
N LEU A 35 0.49 -4.23 -11.57
CA LEU A 35 1.15 -5.51 -11.43
C LEU A 35 1.58 -5.99 -12.82
N HIS A 36 2.80 -5.61 -13.20
CA HIS A 36 3.54 -6.31 -14.22
C HIS A 36 3.87 -7.68 -13.64
N ASP A 37 3.70 -8.73 -14.45
CA ASP A 37 3.97 -10.12 -14.08
C ASP A 37 5.41 -10.24 -13.55
N ARG A 38 5.60 -10.10 -12.24
CA ARG A 38 6.89 -10.36 -11.57
C ARG A 38 7.03 -11.87 -11.41
N ARG A 39 7.12 -12.58 -12.53
CA ARG A 39 7.67 -13.93 -12.54
C ARG A 39 9.13 -13.84 -12.11
N GLU A 40 9.34 -14.23 -10.85
CA GLU A 40 10.52 -14.92 -10.35
C GLU A 40 11.83 -14.64 -11.10
N ASP A 41 12.58 -13.65 -10.60
CA ASP A 41 14.04 -13.73 -10.61
C ASP A 41 14.45 -14.80 -9.59
N ARG A 42 14.17 -16.07 -9.92
CA ARG A 42 14.79 -17.21 -9.25
C ARG A 42 16.12 -17.43 -9.96
N GLY A 43 17.17 -16.83 -9.39
CA GLY A 43 18.54 -17.20 -9.69
C GLY A 43 18.69 -18.72 -9.59
N GLY A 44 18.78 -19.37 -10.76
CA GLY A 44 19.18 -20.75 -10.87
C GLY A 44 20.64 -20.84 -10.45
N ALA A 45 20.88 -21.32 -9.24
CA ALA A 45 22.19 -21.76 -8.80
C ALA A 45 22.64 -22.89 -9.74
N MET A 46 23.57 -22.56 -10.65
CA MET A 46 24.20 -23.54 -11.51
C MET A 46 25.16 -24.37 -10.63
N LEU A 47 24.90 -25.66 -10.58
CA LEU A 47 25.65 -26.68 -9.86
C LEU A 47 27.14 -26.64 -10.28
N ASN A 48 28.02 -26.18 -9.40
CA ASN A 48 29.46 -26.34 -9.57
C ASN A 48 29.85 -27.79 -9.29
N LEU A 49 30.35 -28.48 -10.31
CA LEU A 49 31.02 -29.78 -10.21
C LEU A 49 32.38 -29.61 -9.52
N THR A 50 32.52 -30.17 -8.33
CA THR A 50 33.79 -30.24 -7.58
C THR A 50 34.61 -31.44 -8.08
N PRO A 51 35.87 -31.27 -8.54
CA PRO A 51 36.81 -32.38 -8.64
C PRO A 51 37.56 -32.60 -7.31
N MET A 52 37.66 -33.87 -6.90
CA MET A 52 38.41 -34.36 -5.75
C MET A 52 39.93 -34.12 -5.92
N LEU A 53 40.59 -33.61 -4.86
CA LEU A 53 42.05 -33.71 -4.67
C LEU A 53 42.37 -34.08 -3.19
N PRO A 54 43.51 -34.77 -2.92
CA PRO A 54 43.73 -35.59 -1.71
C PRO A 54 44.26 -34.80 -0.50
N PRO A 55 44.33 -35.44 0.70
CA PRO A 55 44.53 -34.74 1.97
C PRO A 55 46.02 -34.59 2.30
N ALA A 56 46.47 -33.36 2.53
CA ALA A 56 47.73 -33.09 3.23
C ALA A 56 47.68 -31.75 3.99
N LEU A 57 47.86 -31.87 5.30
CA LEU A 57 48.28 -30.92 6.34
C LEU A 57 48.29 -29.39 6.05
N ALA A 58 47.56 -28.71 6.95
CA ALA A 58 48.00 -27.62 7.84
C ALA A 58 47.40 -26.22 7.66
N LEU A 59 47.25 -25.60 8.84
CA LEU A 59 47.06 -24.20 9.18
C LEU A 59 45.63 -23.65 9.30
N ALA A 60 45.38 -23.17 10.52
CA ALA A 60 44.21 -22.45 10.96
C ALA A 60 43.88 -21.27 10.05
N ALA A 61 42.80 -21.39 9.28
CA ALA A 61 42.12 -20.26 8.69
C ALA A 61 41.18 -19.68 9.75
N LEU A 62 41.63 -18.63 10.44
CA LEU A 62 40.76 -17.72 11.18
C LEU A 62 39.60 -17.32 10.26
N LEU A 63 38.37 -17.71 10.60
CA LEU A 63 37.17 -17.24 9.90
C LEU A 63 37.05 -15.72 10.14
N SER A 64 37.66 -14.94 9.25
CA SER A 64 37.29 -13.54 9.06
C SER A 64 35.93 -13.52 8.39
N THR A 65 34.86 -13.66 9.18
CA THR A 65 33.53 -13.30 8.72
C THR A 65 33.56 -11.80 8.42
N PRO A 66 33.43 -11.37 7.15
CA PRO A 66 33.28 -9.96 6.88
C PRO A 66 32.06 -9.46 7.67
N PRO A 67 32.12 -8.26 8.28
CA PRO A 67 30.92 -7.68 8.86
C PRO A 67 29.86 -7.66 7.77
N ALA A 68 28.67 -8.16 8.07
CA ALA A 68 27.54 -8.11 7.14
C ALA A 68 27.38 -6.64 6.74
N ALA A 69 27.86 -6.30 5.54
CA ALA A 69 27.63 -5.00 4.97
C ALA A 69 26.12 -4.87 4.89
N ALA A 70 25.56 -3.89 5.60
CA ALA A 70 24.15 -3.60 5.52
C ALA A 70 23.85 -3.38 4.03
N GLU A 71 23.07 -4.28 3.42
CA GLU A 71 22.68 -4.12 2.03
C GLU A 71 22.06 -2.72 1.88
N PRO A 72 22.44 -1.95 0.84
CA PRO A 72 21.88 -0.64 0.64
C PRO A 72 20.36 -0.77 0.59
N ARG A 73 19.68 -0.05 1.50
CA ARG A 73 18.23 -0.06 1.58
C ARG A 73 17.71 0.43 0.23
N ALA A 74 16.85 -0.36 -0.40
CA ALA A 74 16.16 0.09 -1.60
C ALA A 74 15.49 1.46 -1.34
N GLU A 75 15.50 2.34 -2.35
CA GLU A 75 14.87 3.64 -2.26
C GLU A 75 13.36 3.50 -2.11
N PRO A 76 12.71 4.21 -1.17
CA PRO A 76 11.27 4.13 -1.01
C PRO A 76 10.51 4.57 -2.27
N ASP A 77 9.46 3.85 -2.67
CA ASP A 77 8.63 4.33 -3.80
C ASP A 77 7.98 5.69 -3.50
N ALA A 78 7.64 6.41 -4.57
CA ALA A 78 6.97 7.70 -4.52
C ALA A 78 5.63 7.65 -3.74
N THR A 79 5.33 8.75 -3.06
CA THR A 79 4.12 8.92 -2.24
C THR A 79 3.42 10.22 -2.58
N VAL A 80 2.10 10.26 -2.42
CA VAL A 80 1.32 11.50 -2.43
C VAL A 80 0.99 11.89 -1.00
N ASP A 81 1.36 13.10 -0.60
CA ASP A 81 0.98 13.68 0.68
C ASP A 81 -0.48 14.16 0.61
N VAL A 82 -1.30 13.71 1.57
CA VAL A 82 -2.71 14.07 1.67
C VAL A 82 -3.04 14.45 3.10
N ARG A 83 -3.65 15.61 3.29
CA ARG A 83 -4.06 16.07 4.61
C ARG A 83 -4.96 15.04 5.31
N THR A 84 -4.72 14.82 6.60
CA THR A 84 -5.55 13.90 7.40
C THR A 84 -7.04 14.25 7.35
N ASP A 85 -7.39 15.53 7.21
CA ASP A 85 -8.77 16.04 7.16
C ASP A 85 -9.38 16.08 5.75
N ASP A 86 -8.69 15.61 4.71
CA ASP A 86 -9.21 15.60 3.33
C ASP A 86 -10.52 14.81 3.24
N ARG A 87 -11.61 15.54 2.96
CA ARG A 87 -12.97 14.99 2.95
C ARG A 87 -13.13 13.90 1.89
N ARG A 88 -12.53 14.06 0.71
CA ARG A 88 -12.66 13.11 -0.40
C ARG A 88 -11.90 11.82 -0.08
N MET A 89 -10.69 11.93 0.45
CA MET A 89 -9.87 10.80 0.86
C MET A 89 -10.54 10.03 2.02
N ASN A 90 -11.06 10.75 3.01
CA ASN A 90 -11.74 10.13 4.14
C ASN A 90 -13.06 9.44 3.71
N ALA A 91 -13.81 10.03 2.78
CA ALA A 91 -14.98 9.38 2.18
C ALA A 91 -14.61 8.11 1.41
N ALA A 92 -13.49 8.12 0.68
CA ALA A 92 -12.97 6.95 -0.02
C ALA A 92 -12.59 5.81 0.94
N LYS A 93 -11.81 6.10 1.99
CA LYS A 93 -11.48 5.12 3.04
C LYS A 93 -12.72 4.58 3.73
N ALA A 94 -13.70 5.45 4.01
CA ALA A 94 -14.98 5.03 4.60
C ALA A 94 -15.78 4.11 3.66
N LYS A 95 -15.82 4.41 2.36
CA LYS A 95 -16.46 3.53 1.37
C LYS A 95 -15.77 2.17 1.31
N ALA A 96 -14.43 2.15 1.26
CA ALA A 96 -13.66 0.90 1.24
C ALA A 96 -13.95 0.01 2.46
N ARG A 97 -14.01 0.61 3.66
CA ARG A 97 -14.37 -0.12 4.89
C ARG A 97 -15.79 -0.69 4.85
N ARG A 98 -16.77 0.11 4.37
CA ARG A 98 -18.16 -0.37 4.24
C ARG A 98 -18.29 -1.54 3.26
N THR A 99 -17.48 -1.56 2.21
CA THR A 99 -17.51 -2.61 1.19
C THR A 99 -16.48 -3.71 1.42
N LEU A 100 -15.71 -3.66 2.51
CA LEU A 100 -14.74 -4.69 2.88
C LEU A 100 -15.36 -6.08 2.97
N PRO A 101 -16.59 -6.30 3.50
CA PRO A 101 -17.22 -7.62 3.49
C PRO A 101 -17.33 -8.25 2.10
N SER A 102 -17.59 -7.45 1.05
CA SER A 102 -17.63 -7.94 -0.33
C SER A 102 -16.26 -8.40 -0.82
N PHE A 103 -15.20 -7.66 -0.48
CA PHE A 103 -13.83 -8.09 -0.79
C PHE A 103 -13.45 -9.37 -0.03
N LEU A 104 -13.86 -9.51 1.23
CA LEU A 104 -13.61 -10.73 2.01
C LEU A 104 -14.33 -11.94 1.42
N ALA A 105 -15.52 -11.77 0.83
CA ALA A 105 -16.20 -12.83 0.10
C ALA A 105 -15.43 -13.26 -1.17
N VAL A 106 -14.92 -12.28 -1.93
CA VAL A 106 -14.04 -12.54 -3.10
C VAL A 106 -12.75 -13.23 -2.68
N LEU A 107 -12.16 -12.83 -1.55
CA LEU A 107 -10.95 -13.47 -1.03
C LEU A 107 -11.19 -14.93 -0.61
N ALA A 108 -12.34 -15.23 -0.02
CA ALA A 108 -12.70 -16.58 0.42
C ALA A 108 -13.03 -17.52 -0.75
N ALA A 109 -13.69 -17.01 -1.78
CA ALA A 109 -14.04 -17.74 -2.99
C ALA A 109 -13.80 -16.88 -4.23
N PRO A 110 -12.55 -16.78 -4.72
CA PRO A 110 -12.22 -15.95 -5.87
C PRO A 110 -12.99 -16.39 -7.12
N PRO A 111 -13.75 -15.51 -7.78
CA PRO A 111 -14.34 -15.81 -9.07
C PRO A 111 -13.26 -16.18 -10.10
N ALA A 112 -13.60 -17.03 -11.06
CA ALA A 112 -12.66 -17.43 -12.10
C ALA A 112 -12.07 -16.21 -12.84
N GLY A 113 -10.73 -16.12 -12.87
CA GLY A 113 -10.00 -15.02 -13.48
C GLY A 113 -9.81 -13.77 -12.59
N ALA A 114 -10.34 -13.78 -11.36
CA ALA A 114 -9.99 -12.77 -10.37
C ALA A 114 -8.52 -12.92 -9.95
N ARG A 115 -7.79 -11.80 -9.90
CA ARG A 115 -6.36 -11.74 -9.54
C ARG A 115 -6.06 -10.44 -8.80
N ASP A 116 -4.79 -10.23 -8.46
CA ASP A 116 -4.31 -8.95 -7.90
C ASP A 116 -4.99 -8.57 -6.57
N LEU A 117 -5.41 -9.56 -5.77
CA LEU A 117 -6.07 -9.31 -4.49
C LEU A 117 -5.09 -8.63 -3.53
N SER A 118 -5.46 -7.44 -3.08
CA SER A 118 -4.64 -6.63 -2.20
C SER A 118 -5.49 -5.80 -1.24
N PHE A 119 -4.92 -5.43 -0.11
CA PHE A 119 -5.52 -4.47 0.81
C PHE A 119 -4.52 -3.39 1.20
N LYS A 120 -5.01 -2.27 1.72
CA LYS A 120 -4.17 -1.16 2.18
C LYS A 120 -4.49 -0.79 3.61
N TYR A 121 -3.48 -0.47 4.39
CA TYR A 121 -3.64 -0.04 5.78
C TYR A 121 -2.64 1.09 6.12
N PRO A 122 -2.91 1.89 7.17
CA PRO A 122 -1.99 2.92 7.62
C PRO A 122 -0.85 2.28 8.44
N LEU A 123 0.24 1.91 7.78
CA LEU A 123 1.47 1.47 8.42
C LEU A 123 1.99 2.58 9.35
N GLU A 124 2.24 2.21 10.61
CA GLU A 124 2.55 3.13 11.72
C GLU A 124 1.54 4.30 11.91
N GLY A 125 0.33 4.19 11.34
CA GLY A 125 -0.71 5.21 11.44
C GLY A 125 -0.61 6.36 10.44
N TRP A 126 0.45 6.45 9.63
CA TRP A 126 0.69 7.62 8.75
C TRP A 126 0.97 7.26 7.28
N GLU A 127 1.56 6.10 7.01
CA GLU A 127 1.86 5.64 5.66
C GLU A 127 0.81 4.63 5.19
N HIS A 128 -0.06 5.02 4.28
CA HIS A 128 -1.03 4.11 3.68
C HIS A 128 -0.37 3.27 2.57
N ILE A 129 -0.15 1.99 2.86
CA ILE A 129 0.64 1.06 2.03
C ILE A 129 -0.15 -0.19 1.63
N TRP A 130 0.05 -0.63 0.38
CA TRP A 130 -0.57 -1.84 -0.14
C TRP A 130 0.10 -3.12 0.35
N VAL A 131 -0.72 -4.16 0.48
CA VAL A 131 -0.35 -5.51 0.92
C VAL A 131 -0.95 -6.51 -0.06
N GLU A 132 -0.12 -7.40 -0.56
CA GLU A 132 -0.47 -8.49 -1.48
C GLU A 132 -0.36 -9.87 -0.80
N GLN A 133 -0.59 -10.95 -1.55
CA GLN A 133 -0.59 -12.33 -1.04
C GLN A 133 -1.51 -12.49 0.18
N VAL A 134 -2.71 -11.92 0.05
CA VAL A 134 -3.65 -11.73 1.14
C VAL A 134 -4.22 -13.06 1.61
N VAL A 135 -4.21 -13.29 2.93
CA VAL A 135 -4.83 -14.45 3.57
C VAL A 135 -5.61 -13.99 4.79
N ARG A 136 -6.88 -14.37 4.89
CA ARG A 136 -7.71 -14.10 6.07
C ARG A 136 -7.39 -15.07 7.21
N ARG A 137 -7.26 -14.52 8.43
CA ARG A 137 -7.06 -15.24 9.70
C ARG A 137 -8.02 -14.65 10.74
N GLY A 138 -9.23 -15.21 10.84
CA GLY A 138 -10.29 -14.68 11.71
C GLY A 138 -10.60 -13.22 11.38
N GLU A 139 -10.40 -12.34 12.37
CA GLU A 139 -10.61 -10.88 12.31
C GLU A 139 -9.36 -10.11 11.84
N SER A 140 -8.43 -10.78 11.17
CA SER A 140 -7.23 -10.17 10.62
C SER A 140 -6.95 -10.63 9.18
N LEU A 141 -6.25 -9.80 8.44
CA LEU A 141 -5.61 -10.14 7.17
C LEU A 141 -4.11 -10.25 7.37
N THR A 142 -3.51 -11.24 6.74
CA THR A 142 -2.06 -11.37 6.63
C THR A 142 -1.65 -11.23 5.17
N GLY A 143 -0.43 -10.78 4.91
CA GLY A 143 0.09 -10.63 3.55
C GLY A 143 1.50 -10.07 3.54
N ARG A 144 1.94 -9.57 2.39
CA ARG A 144 3.27 -8.95 2.21
C ARG A 144 3.15 -7.52 1.72
N LEU A 145 3.97 -6.62 2.24
CA LEU A 145 4.04 -5.23 1.75
C LEU A 145 4.37 -5.22 0.25
N ALA A 146 3.54 -4.55 -0.55
CA ALA A 146 3.64 -4.52 -2.02
C ALA A 146 4.38 -3.27 -2.56
N ASN A 147 4.91 -2.45 -1.65
CA ASN A 147 5.69 -1.25 -1.94
C ASN A 147 6.88 -1.17 -1.00
N ASN A 148 7.92 -0.41 -1.36
CA ASN A 148 9.07 -0.21 -0.49
C ASN A 148 8.85 0.95 0.52
N PRO A 149 8.62 0.70 1.82
CA PRO A 149 8.05 1.67 2.77
C PRO A 149 8.97 2.86 3.10
N GLN A 150 8.36 4.00 3.47
CA GLN A 150 9.07 5.12 4.08
C GLN A 150 9.34 4.83 5.57
N ALA A 151 8.36 4.20 6.24
CA ALA A 151 8.47 3.75 7.63
C ALA A 151 9.76 2.94 7.85
N ARG A 152 10.52 3.32 8.88
CA ARG A 152 11.80 2.67 9.20
C ARG A 152 11.54 1.29 9.79
N GLY A 153 12.43 0.34 9.55
CA GLY A 153 12.26 -1.05 10.02
C GLY A 153 11.27 -1.89 9.19
N TYR A 154 10.72 -1.33 8.11
CA TYR A 154 9.90 -2.06 7.15
C TYR A 154 10.57 -2.09 5.77
N ARG A 155 10.30 -3.17 5.02
CA ARG A 155 10.82 -3.40 3.66
C ARG A 155 9.76 -4.03 2.76
N LEU A 156 9.93 -3.85 1.44
CA LEU A 156 9.15 -4.55 0.43
C LEU A 156 9.12 -6.07 0.71
N GLY A 157 7.96 -6.70 0.53
CA GLY A 157 7.78 -8.14 0.74
C GLY A 157 7.69 -8.57 2.21
N GLN A 158 7.87 -7.67 3.18
CA GLN A 158 7.76 -8.00 4.60
C GLN A 158 6.35 -8.48 4.96
N ARG A 159 6.26 -9.56 5.74
CA ARG A 159 4.99 -10.10 6.21
C ARG A 159 4.38 -9.17 7.25
N VAL A 160 3.08 -8.94 7.15
CA VAL A 160 2.30 -8.14 8.11
C VAL A 160 1.01 -8.86 8.47
N THR A 161 0.52 -8.60 9.69
CA THR A 161 -0.80 -9.03 10.19
C THR A 161 -1.55 -7.78 10.59
N VAL A 162 -2.74 -7.59 10.04
CA VAL A 162 -3.50 -6.34 10.15
C VAL A 162 -4.95 -6.67 10.55
N PRO A 163 -5.50 -6.06 11.60
CA PRO A 163 -6.89 -6.26 11.96
C PRO A 163 -7.81 -5.67 10.89
N LEU A 164 -8.98 -6.28 10.66
CA LEU A 164 -9.94 -5.81 9.65
C LEU A 164 -10.34 -4.34 9.85
N SER A 165 -10.38 -3.88 11.10
CA SER A 165 -10.69 -2.48 11.47
C SER A 165 -9.66 -1.46 10.97
N ALA A 166 -8.42 -1.88 10.71
CA ALA A 166 -7.36 -1.00 10.22
C ALA A 166 -7.30 -0.92 8.69
N VAL A 167 -8.06 -1.77 7.96
CA VAL A 167 -8.09 -1.73 6.50
C VAL A 167 -8.66 -0.38 6.04
N SER A 168 -7.92 0.28 5.16
CA SER A 168 -8.21 1.63 4.65
C SER A 168 -8.53 1.64 3.15
N ASP A 169 -8.16 0.60 2.42
CA ASP A 169 -8.58 0.35 1.04
C ASP A 169 -8.43 -1.15 0.70
N TRP A 170 -9.00 -1.58 -0.43
CA TRP A 170 -8.82 -2.92 -0.97
C TRP A 170 -8.95 -2.90 -2.48
N ALA A 171 -8.44 -3.95 -3.13
CA ALA A 171 -8.48 -4.09 -4.57
C ALA A 171 -8.44 -5.56 -5.00
N TYR A 172 -9.04 -5.81 -6.16
CA TYR A 172 -8.78 -7.00 -6.96
C TYR A 172 -9.09 -6.70 -8.42
N ARG A 173 -8.46 -7.41 -9.34
CA ARG A 173 -8.76 -7.32 -10.76
C ARG A 173 -9.71 -8.44 -11.14
N ASP A 174 -10.82 -8.10 -11.78
CA ASP A 174 -11.78 -9.09 -12.25
C ASP A 174 -11.36 -9.79 -13.56
N ARG A 175 -12.21 -10.71 -14.01
CA ARG A 175 -12.00 -11.47 -15.26
C ARG A 175 -11.94 -10.57 -16.49
N ALA A 176 -12.68 -9.46 -16.52
CA ALA A 176 -12.65 -8.51 -17.62
C ALA A 176 -11.38 -7.62 -17.59
N GLY A 177 -10.54 -7.77 -16.56
CA GLY A 177 -9.35 -6.96 -16.36
C GLY A 177 -9.64 -5.63 -15.68
N VAL A 178 -10.86 -5.38 -15.21
CA VAL A 178 -11.24 -4.14 -14.53
C VAL A 178 -10.83 -4.22 -13.07
N MET A 179 -10.21 -3.15 -12.60
CA MET A 179 -9.79 -3.05 -11.22
C MET A 179 -10.96 -2.63 -10.32
N GLN A 180 -11.32 -3.51 -9.41
CA GLN A 180 -12.35 -3.30 -8.40
C GLN A 180 -11.72 -2.68 -7.14
N GLY A 181 -12.49 -1.92 -6.38
CA GLY A 181 -11.98 -1.19 -5.21
C GLY A 181 -11.11 0.01 -5.59
N HIS A 182 -9.90 0.08 -5.02
CA HIS A 182 -8.95 1.20 -5.18
C HIS A 182 -9.59 2.57 -4.90
N PHE A 183 -10.43 2.67 -3.87
CA PHE A 183 -11.22 3.86 -3.62
C PHE A 183 -10.35 5.10 -3.38
N THR A 184 -9.24 4.93 -2.65
CA THR A 184 -8.29 6.00 -2.37
C THR A 184 -7.50 6.40 -3.62
N THR A 185 -7.13 5.45 -4.48
CA THR A 185 -6.53 5.76 -5.80
C THR A 185 -7.49 6.58 -6.66
N ARG A 186 -8.78 6.20 -6.71
CA ARG A 186 -9.82 6.98 -7.41
C ARG A 186 -9.97 8.40 -6.83
N ALA A 187 -9.78 8.56 -5.53
CA ALA A 187 -9.79 9.87 -4.88
C ALA A 187 -8.58 10.72 -5.30
N LEU A 188 -7.41 10.12 -5.45
CA LEU A 188 -6.17 10.81 -5.86
C LEU A 188 -6.19 11.26 -7.33
N LEU A 189 -6.96 10.63 -8.22
CA LEU A 189 -6.90 10.91 -9.66
C LEU A 189 -7.11 12.38 -10.06
N SER A 190 -7.75 13.22 -9.25
CA SER A 190 -7.89 14.66 -9.56
C SER A 190 -6.72 15.52 -9.09
N GLN A 191 -5.81 14.96 -8.30
CA GLN A 191 -4.61 15.61 -7.79
C GLN A 191 -3.38 15.27 -8.64
N LEU A 192 -3.50 14.27 -9.53
CA LEU A 192 -2.44 13.86 -10.45
C LEU A 192 -2.48 14.68 -11.74
N ALA A 193 -1.36 14.72 -12.46
CA ALA A 193 -1.31 15.29 -13.80
C ALA A 193 -2.34 14.60 -14.72
N PRO A 194 -2.99 15.32 -15.66
CA PRO A 194 -4.03 14.74 -16.51
C PRO A 194 -3.60 13.48 -17.27
N ASP A 195 -2.35 13.45 -17.75
CA ASP A 195 -1.78 12.30 -18.46
C ASP A 195 -1.58 11.09 -17.55
N GLU A 196 -1.07 11.30 -16.34
CA GLU A 196 -0.89 10.24 -15.34
C GLU A 196 -2.26 9.69 -14.91
N ALA A 197 -3.24 10.57 -14.63
CA ALA A 197 -4.59 10.16 -14.28
C ALA A 197 -5.26 9.35 -15.41
N ARG A 198 -5.01 9.70 -16.68
CA ARG A 198 -5.49 8.93 -17.84
C ARG A 198 -4.84 7.55 -17.89
N GLN A 199 -3.51 7.48 -17.78
CA GLN A 199 -2.77 6.21 -17.80
C GLN A 199 -3.24 5.26 -16.69
N ILE A 200 -3.47 5.76 -15.48
CA ILE A 200 -4.02 4.93 -14.39
C ILE A 200 -5.42 4.44 -14.73
N ARG A 201 -6.30 5.30 -15.27
CA ARG A 201 -7.65 4.87 -15.67
C ARG A 201 -7.60 3.79 -16.75
N GLU A 202 -6.73 3.92 -17.74
CA GLU A 202 -6.55 2.91 -18.79
C GLU A 202 -6.04 1.58 -18.21
N ALA A 203 -4.95 1.62 -17.43
CA ALA A 203 -4.36 0.42 -16.81
C ALA A 203 -5.32 -0.33 -15.88
N PHE A 204 -6.27 0.40 -15.28
CA PHE A 204 -7.22 -0.14 -14.31
C PHE A 204 -8.59 -0.45 -14.94
N GLY A 205 -8.76 -0.26 -16.25
CA GLY A 205 -10.02 -0.52 -16.94
C GLY A 205 -11.14 0.45 -16.55
N TRP A 206 -10.79 1.66 -16.12
CA TRP A 206 -11.73 2.74 -15.75
C TRP A 206 -11.87 3.82 -16.81
N ALA A 207 -11.15 3.70 -17.93
CA ALA A 207 -11.33 4.59 -19.06
C ALA A 207 -12.76 4.45 -19.58
N THR A 208 -13.42 5.59 -19.82
CA THR A 208 -14.71 5.58 -20.53
C THR A 208 -14.46 4.98 -21.92
N PRO A 209 -15.27 4.01 -22.37
CA PRO A 209 -15.14 3.49 -23.72
C PRO A 209 -15.18 4.65 -24.70
N ARG A 210 -14.14 4.80 -25.53
CA ARG A 210 -14.23 5.70 -26.68
C ARG A 210 -15.36 5.15 -27.53
N ARG A 211 -16.48 5.88 -27.60
CA ARG A 211 -17.57 5.61 -28.53
C ARG A 211 -16.89 5.47 -29.89
N ARG A 212 -16.86 4.25 -30.47
CA ARG A 212 -16.34 4.08 -31.83
C ARG A 212 -17.21 5.01 -32.67
N LEU A 213 -16.64 6.11 -33.15
CA LEU A 213 -17.21 6.79 -34.30
C LEU A 213 -17.12 5.73 -35.39
N SER A 214 -18.24 5.04 -35.68
CA SER A 214 -18.34 4.25 -36.89
C SER A 214 -17.94 5.20 -38.00
N ALA A 215 -16.82 4.92 -38.66
CA ALA A 215 -16.53 5.53 -39.94
C ALA A 215 -17.72 5.18 -40.82
N ALA A 216 -18.60 6.16 -41.03
CA ALA A 216 -19.65 6.05 -42.03
C ALA A 216 -18.92 5.77 -43.34
N LYS A 217 -19.21 4.63 -43.95
CA LYS A 217 -18.79 4.35 -45.32
C LYS A 217 -19.28 5.52 -46.17
N PRO A 218 -18.42 6.21 -46.94
CA PRO A 218 -18.90 7.29 -47.79
C PRO A 218 -19.93 6.71 -48.80
N PRO A 219 -20.98 7.48 -49.14
CA PRO A 219 -21.98 7.06 -50.11
C PRO A 219 -21.33 6.78 -51.48
N PRO A 220 -22.00 5.95 -52.31
CA PRO A 220 -21.41 5.37 -53.53
C PRO A 220 -20.89 6.40 -54.53
#